data_AF-A0A521A312-F1
#
_entry.id   AF-A0A521A312-F1
#
_cell.length_a   1.000
_cell.length_b   1.000
_cell.length_c   1.000
_cell.angle_alpha   90.00
_cell.angle_beta   90.00
_cell.angle_gamma   90.00
#
_symmetry.space_group_name_H-M   'P 1'
#
loop_
_entity.id
_entity.type
_entity.pdbx_description
1 polymer ?
#
loop_
_entity_poly.entity_id
_entity_poly.type
_entity_poly.pdbx_seq_one_letter_code
_entity_poly.pdbx_strand_id
1 'polypeptide(L)'
;MLDDVLAAIPFGIILAFTIGPVFFVLLETSATKGFKSALIFDLGVIFADILFIVVAFFSTNRLIDKVKDDPNFLVFGGVLLVAYGVIAFMKTSKSFRAIVKEYHRVEIKKNFGKLFIKGFLLNFINIGVLLG
;
A
#
# COMPACT_ATOMS: atom_id res chain seq x y z
N MET A 1 12.28 3.82 25.33
CA MET A 1 10.90 3.34 25.11
C MET A 1 9.90 4.49 25.08
N LEU A 2 9.71 5.23 26.17
CA LEU A 2 8.80 6.40 26.19
C LEU A 2 9.31 7.54 25.31
N ASP A 3 10.62 7.81 25.34
CA ASP A 3 11.26 8.83 24.51
C ASP A 3 11.17 8.49 23.01
N ASP A 4 11.29 7.21 22.65
CA ASP A 4 11.16 6.74 21.26
C ASP A 4 9.72 6.93 20.74
N VAL A 5 8.72 6.64 21.59
CA VAL A 5 7.31 6.87 21.26
C VAL A 5 7.04 8.37 21.11
N LEU A 6 7.54 9.21 22.01
CA LEU A 6 7.39 10.66 21.90
C LEU A 6 8.06 11.22 20.65
N ALA A 7 9.23 10.70 20.28
CA ALA A 7 9.93 11.08 19.06
C ALA A 7 9.19 10.64 17.79
N ALA A 8 8.51 9.49 17.82
CA ALA A 8 7.76 8.97 16.68
C ALA A 8 6.48 9.79 16.36
N ILE A 9 5.87 10.46 17.35
CA ILE A 9 4.66 11.28 17.14
C ILE A 9 4.85 12.39 16.09
N PRO A 10 5.84 13.30 16.21
CA PRO A 10 6.03 14.36 15.21
C PRO A 10 6.38 13.80 13.83
N PHE A 11 7.18 12.74 13.74
CA PHE A 11 7.44 12.06 12.47
C PHE A 11 6.17 11.46 11.88
N GLY A 12 5.33 10.82 12.70
CA GLY A 12 4.04 10.27 12.27
C GLY A 12 3.09 11.33 11.73
N ILE A 13 3.03 12.51 12.38
CA ILE A 13 2.23 13.64 11.88
C ILE A 13 2.76 14.12 10.52
N ILE A 14 4.07 14.32 10.38
CA ILE A 14 4.66 14.76 9.11
C ILE A 14 4.43 13.73 8.01
N LEU A 15 4.62 12.44 8.32
CA LEU A 15 4.44 11.33 7.38
C LEU A 15 2.97 11.13 6.98
N ALA A 16 2.01 11.41 7.87
CA ALA A 16 0.58 11.37 7.55
C ALA A 16 0.18 12.37 6.45
N PHE A 17 0.95 13.45 6.26
CA PHE A 17 0.78 14.41 5.17
C PHE A 17 1.58 14.07 3.91
N THR A 18 2.31 12.95 3.87
CA THR A 18 3.01 12.54 2.64
C THR A 18 2.00 12.40 1.51
N ILE A 19 2.23 13.19 0.46
CA ILE A 19 1.28 13.39 -0.62
C ILE A 19 1.27 12.13 -1.48
N GLY A 20 0.31 11.23 -1.20
CA GLY A 20 0.11 9.98 -1.92
C GLY A 20 -1.32 9.82 -2.44
N PRO A 21 -1.55 8.92 -3.42
CA PRO A 21 -2.89 8.60 -3.91
C PRO A 21 -3.86 8.18 -2.79
N VAL A 22 -3.35 7.50 -1.75
CA VAL A 22 -4.13 7.07 -0.58
C VAL A 22 -4.69 8.26 0.20
N PHE A 23 -3.86 9.27 0.48
CA PHE A 23 -4.26 10.48 1.21
C PHE A 23 -5.37 11.25 0.47
N PHE A 24 -5.22 11.46 -0.84
CA PHE A 24 -6.26 12.15 -1.62
C PHE A 24 -7.56 11.37 -1.69
N VAL A 25 -7.51 10.04 -1.83
CA VAL A 25 -8.71 9.19 -1.85
C VAL A 25 -9.39 9.16 -0.47
N LEU A 26 -8.63 9.24 0.62
CA LEU A 26 -9.17 9.39 1.98
C LEU A 26 -9.91 10.73 2.15
N LEU A 27 -9.31 11.83 1.71
CA LEU A 27 -9.95 13.16 1.75
C LEU A 27 -11.21 13.20 0.87
N GLU A 28 -11.14 12.69 -0.36
CA GLU A 28 -12.30 12.59 -1.26
C GLU A 28 -13.42 11.78 -0.61
N THR A 29 -13.09 10.63 -0.03
CA THR A 29 -14.05 9.74 0.64
C THR A 29 -14.65 10.39 1.88
N SER A 30 -13.86 11.13 2.66
CA SER A 30 -14.31 11.90 3.81
C SER A 30 -15.31 12.99 3.40
N ALA A 31 -14.98 13.76 2.37
CA ALA A 31 -15.79 14.87 1.89
C ALA A 31 -17.09 14.40 1.22
N THR A 32 -17.04 13.30 0.45
CA THR A 32 -18.17 12.84 -0.36
C THR A 32 -19.06 11.80 0.32
N LYS A 33 -18.51 10.96 1.21
CA LYS A 33 -19.22 9.83 1.83
C LYS A 33 -19.24 9.88 3.36
N GLY A 34 -18.66 10.94 3.94
CA GLY A 34 -18.61 11.18 5.38
C GLY A 34 -17.53 10.37 6.11
N PHE A 35 -17.32 10.75 7.37
CA PHE A 35 -16.26 10.23 8.25
C PHE A 35 -16.27 8.70 8.40
N LYS A 36 -17.44 8.08 8.59
CA LYS A 36 -17.54 6.61 8.76
C LYS A 36 -17.00 5.84 7.56
N SER A 37 -17.22 6.36 6.35
CA SER A 37 -16.70 5.77 5.13
C SER A 37 -15.18 5.92 5.10
N ALA A 38 -14.66 7.12 5.33
CA ALA A 38 -13.22 7.35 5.35
C ALA A 38 -12.50 6.46 6.38
N LEU A 39 -13.07 6.28 7.57
CA LEU A 39 -12.52 5.40 8.61
C LEU A 39 -12.37 3.95 8.12
N ILE A 40 -13.37 3.42 7.41
CA ILE A 40 -13.35 2.04 6.92
C ILE A 40 -12.37 1.86 5.76
N PHE A 41 -12.22 2.89 4.93
CA PHE A 41 -11.16 2.94 3.94
C PHE A 41 -9.78 2.92 4.62
N ASP A 42 -9.58 3.76 5.64
CA ASP A 42 -8.32 3.88 6.38
C ASP A 42 -7.95 2.59 7.13
N LEU A 43 -8.94 1.88 7.70
CA LEU A 43 -8.73 0.55 8.27
C LEU A 43 -8.18 -0.44 7.24
N GLY A 44 -8.58 -0.33 5.97
CA GLY A 44 -8.01 -1.13 4.89
C GLY A 44 -6.54 -0.80 4.63
N VAL A 45 -6.18 0.49 4.68
CA VAL A 45 -4.81 0.98 4.51
C VAL A 45 -3.91 0.45 5.64
N ILE A 46 -4.31 0.65 6.90
CA ILE A 46 -3.57 0.19 8.10
C ILE A 46 -3.39 -1.33 8.06
N PHE A 47 -4.42 -2.08 7.65
CA PHE A 47 -4.32 -3.53 7.54
C PHE A 47 -3.25 -3.97 6.53
N ALA A 48 -3.09 -3.26 5.41
CA ALA A 48 -2.02 -3.52 4.46
C ALA A 48 -0.63 -3.27 5.09
N ASP A 49 -0.45 -2.16 5.82
CA ASP A 49 0.82 -1.86 6.48
C ASP A 49 1.20 -2.90 7.54
N ILE A 50 0.24 -3.33 8.36
CA ILE A 50 0.46 -4.40 9.35
C ILE A 50 0.90 -5.68 8.66
N LEU A 51 0.26 -6.06 7.56
CA LEU A 51 0.66 -7.24 6.79
C LEU A 51 2.08 -7.11 6.24
N PHE A 52 2.45 -5.95 5.70
CA PHE A 52 3.82 -5.70 5.24
C PHE A 52 4.83 -5.79 6.37
N ILE A 53 4.56 -5.19 7.53
CA ILE A 53 5.43 -5.25 8.71
C ILE A 53 5.58 -6.70 9.19
N VAL A 54 4.49 -7.46 9.26
CA VAL A 54 4.52 -8.88 9.65
C VAL A 54 5.34 -9.70 8.66
N VAL A 55 5.11 -9.51 7.35
CA VAL A 55 5.89 -10.20 6.31
C VAL A 55 7.36 -9.81 6.43
N ALA A 56 7.70 -8.54 6.55
CA ALA A 56 9.08 -8.07 6.71
C ALA A 56 9.73 -8.65 7.97
N PHE A 57 9.05 -8.64 9.11
CA PHE A 57 9.55 -9.12 10.38
C PHE A 57 9.83 -10.63 10.38
N PHE A 58 8.88 -11.44 9.90
CA PHE A 58 9.05 -12.90 9.83
C PHE A 58 9.96 -13.34 8.67
N SER A 59 9.99 -12.58 7.58
CA SER A 59 10.91 -12.78 6.47
C SER A 59 12.35 -12.59 6.94
N THR A 60 12.65 -11.50 7.64
CA THR A 60 14.02 -11.10 8.02
C THR A 60 14.81 -12.23 8.70
N ASN A 61 14.24 -12.97 9.66
CA ASN A 61 15.01 -13.99 10.41
C ASN A 61 15.18 -15.34 9.71
N ARG A 62 14.40 -15.67 8.67
CA ARG A 62 14.55 -16.93 7.91
C ARG A 62 15.04 -16.73 6.49
N LEU A 63 14.75 -15.57 5.89
CA LEU A 63 15.33 -15.18 4.62
C LEU A 63 16.78 -14.77 4.81
N ILE A 64 17.18 -13.94 5.78
CA ILE A 64 18.59 -13.49 5.85
C ILE A 64 19.57 -14.67 5.98
N ASP A 65 19.28 -15.67 6.81
CA ASP A 65 20.16 -16.83 6.99
C ASP A 65 20.17 -17.79 5.78
N LYS A 66 19.13 -17.82 4.93
CA LYS A 66 19.09 -18.62 3.69
C LYS A 66 19.42 -17.85 2.41
N VAL A 67 19.24 -16.53 2.42
CA VAL A 67 19.44 -15.61 1.28
C VAL A 67 20.89 -15.15 1.22
N LYS A 68 21.60 -15.09 2.36
CA LYS A 68 23.06 -14.85 2.35
C LYS A 68 23.82 -15.93 1.58
N ASP A 69 23.34 -17.18 1.67
CA ASP A 69 24.03 -18.34 1.10
C ASP A 69 23.48 -18.77 -0.27
N ASP A 70 22.38 -18.18 -0.77
CA ASP A 70 21.75 -18.60 -2.04
C ASP A 70 21.41 -17.42 -2.97
N PRO A 71 22.29 -17.09 -3.95
CA PRO A 71 22.11 -15.98 -4.88
C PRO A 71 20.85 -16.10 -5.76
N ASN A 72 20.24 -17.29 -5.82
CA ASN A 72 19.02 -17.55 -6.57
C ASN A 72 17.81 -16.73 -6.07
N PHE A 73 17.75 -16.39 -4.78
CA PHE A 73 16.62 -15.63 -4.24
C PHE A 73 16.65 -14.15 -4.66
N LEU A 74 17.85 -13.58 -4.76
CA LEU A 74 18.06 -12.22 -5.26
C LEU A 74 17.75 -12.14 -6.75
N VAL A 75 18.19 -13.14 -7.54
CA VAL A 75 17.84 -13.26 -8.96
C VAL A 75 16.34 -13.45 -9.15
N PHE A 76 15.68 -14.26 -8.32
CA PHE A 76 14.23 -14.46 -8.38
C PHE A 76 13.45 -13.18 -8.08
N GLY A 77 13.81 -12.46 -7.01
CA GLY A 77 13.22 -11.15 -6.70
C GLY A 77 13.47 -10.13 -7.82
N GLY A 78 14.68 -10.10 -8.37
CA GLY A 78 15.04 -9.26 -9.52
C GLY A 78 14.24 -9.58 -10.77
N VAL A 79 14.06 -10.86 -11.11
CA VAL A 79 13.25 -11.30 -12.26
C VAL A 79 11.78 -10.95 -12.06
N LEU A 80 11.24 -11.12 -10.85
CA LEU A 80 9.88 -10.68 -10.51
C LEU A 80 9.70 -9.18 -10.69
N LEU A 81 10.64 -8.37 -10.20
CA LEU A 81 10.61 -6.91 -10.34
C LEU A 81 10.76 -6.46 -11.80
N VAL A 82 11.64 -7.11 -12.57
CA VAL A 82 11.80 -6.83 -14.01
C VAL A 82 10.54 -7.24 -14.78
N ALA A 83 9.98 -8.41 -14.52
CA ALA A 83 8.74 -8.85 -15.16
C ALA A 83 7.58 -7.92 -14.81
N TYR A 84 7.44 -7.53 -13.54
CA TYR A 84 6.45 -6.54 -13.12
C TYR A 84 6.69 -5.19 -13.79
N GLY A 85 7.94 -4.72 -13.84
CA GLY A 85 8.33 -3.47 -14.50
C GLY A 85 8.01 -3.48 -15.98
N VAL A 86 8.28 -4.58 -16.69
CA VAL A 86 7.96 -4.76 -18.11
C VAL A 86 6.45 -4.82 -18.33
N ILE A 87 5.73 -5.61 -17.53
CA ILE A 87 4.26 -5.68 -17.59
C ILE A 87 3.68 -4.28 -17.34
N ALA A 88 4.12 -3.60 -16.29
CA ALA A 88 3.69 -2.26 -15.92
C ALA A 88 4.00 -1.27 -17.05
N PHE A 89 5.21 -1.27 -17.60
CA PHE A 89 5.62 -0.41 -18.71
C PHE A 89 4.78 -0.63 -19.96
N MET A 90 4.55 -1.89 -20.33
CA MET A 90 3.67 -2.24 -21.46
C MET A 90 2.21 -1.81 -21.21
N LYS A 91 1.72 -1.95 -19.97
CA LYS A 91 0.36 -1.52 -19.57
C LYS A 91 0.26 0.01 -19.38
N THR A 92 1.36 0.70 -19.13
CA THR A 92 1.44 2.16 -18.87
C THR A 92 1.13 2.99 -20.13
N SER A 93 1.21 2.38 -21.32
CA SER A 93 0.82 3.04 -22.57
C SER A 93 -0.71 3.22 -22.71
N LYS A 94 -1.56 2.42 -22.04
CA LYS A 94 -3.02 2.52 -22.20
C LYS A 94 -3.89 2.38 -20.94
N SER A 95 -3.37 2.02 -19.77
CA SER A 95 -4.23 1.47 -18.71
C SER A 95 -3.88 1.83 -17.26
N PHE A 96 -3.08 2.88 -16.98
CA PHE A 96 -3.09 3.44 -15.63
C PHE A 96 -4.46 4.06 -15.32
N ARG A 97 -5.09 4.68 -16.33
CA ARG A 97 -6.47 5.15 -16.25
C ARG A 97 -7.50 4.03 -16.28
N ALA A 98 -7.32 2.91 -16.99
CA ALA A 98 -8.41 1.92 -17.13
C ALA A 98 -8.61 1.05 -15.87
N ILE A 99 -7.53 0.69 -15.15
CA ILE A 99 -7.62 -0.01 -13.85
C ILE A 99 -8.20 0.94 -12.78
N VAL A 100 -7.85 2.23 -12.84
CA VAL A 100 -8.43 3.29 -11.99
C VAL A 100 -9.89 3.58 -12.38
N LYS A 101 -10.25 3.56 -13.67
CA LYS A 101 -11.57 3.92 -14.22
C LYS A 101 -12.60 2.81 -14.02
N GLU A 102 -12.19 1.55 -13.98
CA GLU A 102 -13.08 0.43 -13.59
C GLU A 102 -13.39 0.48 -12.07
N TYR A 103 -12.43 0.92 -11.25
CA TYR A 103 -12.67 1.24 -9.83
C TYR A 103 -13.51 2.51 -9.62
N HIS A 104 -13.49 3.44 -10.58
CA HIS A 104 -14.24 4.70 -10.51
C HIS A 104 -15.71 4.57 -10.92
N ARG A 105 -16.10 3.46 -11.55
CA ARG A 105 -17.45 3.30 -12.13
C ARG A 105 -18.30 2.22 -11.49
N VAL A 106 -18.00 1.82 -10.25
CA VAL A 106 -18.97 1.04 -9.50
C VAL A 106 -19.76 1.97 -8.63
N GLU A 107 -21.00 2.20 -9.07
CA GLU A 107 -22.05 2.92 -8.37
C GLU A 107 -21.93 2.73 -6.87
N ILE A 108 -21.68 3.86 -6.22
CA ILE A 108 -21.26 3.96 -4.85
C ILE A 108 -22.50 3.82 -3.98
N LYS A 109 -22.95 2.57 -3.81
CA LYS A 109 -23.76 2.20 -2.65
C LYS A 109 -22.84 2.08 -1.44
N LYS A 110 -23.36 2.34 -0.24
CA LYS A 110 -22.70 2.33 1.09
C LYS A 110 -22.12 0.96 1.47
N ASN A 111 -21.32 0.33 0.61
CA ASN A 111 -20.70 -0.96 0.85
C ASN A 111 -19.34 -0.76 1.50
N PHE A 112 -19.36 -0.75 2.82
CA PHE A 112 -18.20 -0.65 3.69
C PHE A 112 -17.08 -1.65 3.34
N GLY A 113 -17.42 -2.90 3.05
CA GLY A 113 -16.43 -3.92 2.66
C GLY A 113 -15.68 -3.57 1.36
N LYS A 114 -16.36 -2.97 0.39
CA LYS A 114 -15.69 -2.52 -0.85
C LYS A 114 -14.73 -1.37 -0.59
N LEU A 115 -15.08 -0.51 0.36
CA LEU A 115 -14.27 0.63 0.74
C LEU A 115 -12.99 0.20 1.47
N PHE A 116 -13.10 -0.80 2.36
CA PHE A 116 -11.97 -1.44 3.01
C PHE A 116 -11.00 -2.07 1.99
N ILE A 117 -11.53 -2.89 1.07
CA ILE A 117 -10.71 -3.52 0.03
C ILE A 117 -10.04 -2.46 -0.86
N LYS A 118 -10.72 -1.34 -1.14
CA LYS A 118 -10.14 -0.22 -1.89
C LYS A 118 -8.96 0.40 -1.15
N GLY A 119 -9.09 0.67 0.16
CA GLY A 119 -8.00 1.19 0.99
C GLY A 119 -6.81 0.24 1.02
N PHE A 120 -7.07 -1.05 1.27
CA PHE A 120 -6.07 -2.11 1.27
C PHE A 120 -5.28 -2.19 -0.04
N LEU A 121 -5.97 -2.31 -1.18
CA LEU A 121 -5.32 -2.42 -2.48
C LEU A 121 -4.59 -1.15 -2.89
N LEU A 122 -5.11 0.02 -2.55
CA LEU A 122 -4.47 1.28 -2.91
C LEU A 122 -3.16 1.48 -2.15
N ASN A 123 -3.09 1.02 -0.89
CA ASN A 123 -1.83 0.99 -0.15
C ASN A 123 -0.89 -0.11 -0.68
N PHE A 124 -1.41 -1.29 -1.03
CA PHE A 124 -0.62 -2.39 -1.59
C PHE A 124 0.02 -2.06 -2.97
N ILE A 125 -0.70 -1.32 -3.82
CA ILE A 125 -0.20 -0.86 -5.13
C ILE A 125 0.74 0.35 -4.99
N ASN A 126 0.77 1.02 -3.83
CA ASN A 126 1.75 2.06 -3.57
C ASN A 126 3.14 1.43 -3.44
N ILE A 127 3.86 1.37 -4.57
CA ILE A 127 5.21 0.80 -4.71
C ILE A 127 6.21 1.40 -3.69
N GLY A 128 5.91 2.56 -3.10
CA GLY A 128 6.68 3.15 -2.00
C GLY A 128 6.79 2.28 -0.75
N VAL A 129 5.83 1.37 -0.48
CA VAL A 129 5.92 0.43 0.65
C VAL A 129 6.84 -0.76 0.35
N LEU A 130 7.08 -1.07 -0.93
CA LEU A 130 7.97 -2.15 -1.36
C LEU A 130 9.42 -1.70 -1.56
N LEU A 131 9.68 -0.39 -1.67
CA LEU A 131 11.01 0.19 -1.90
C LEU A 131 11.69 0.74 -0.62
N GLY A 132 10.95 0.81 0.50
CA GLY A 132 11.43 1.29 1.80
C GLY A 132 11.87 0.16 2.73
#